data_AF-A0A7G5YZB4-F1
#
_entry.id   AF-A0A7G5YZB4-F1
#
_cell.length_a   1.000
_cell.length_b   1.000
_cell.length_c   1.000
_cell.angle_alpha   90.00
_cell.angle_beta   90.00
_cell.angle_gamma   90.00
#
_symmetry.space_group_name_H-M   'P 1'
#
loop_
_entity.id
_entity.type
_entity.pdbx_description
1 polymer ?
#
loop_
_entity_poly.entity_id
_entity_poly.type
_entity_poly.pdbx_seq_one_letter_code
_entity_poly.pdbx_strand_id
1 'polypeptide(L)'
;MGSSCNVSIDGFSFWGTKSYVDDATLSVFHERDRQKRRMRRPQYGGRKLEKTIIYAVDAQAMRERLDAMGYTVAHARADYARGLSEEYELYLGAGFSKTDRKRVKDWTYDRWCAAVARLVPQGFQVWSADKFPGDPDAERISDGLRSGLGSYFSDPRYMLRGLLDALPGAQEAILDVTDLIDAGYYEGAEAICDEARRGWAHEHSLYGSILLLTEGKTDTRILRAAFEAISPHLASLYGFLDFEGLRIEGSADMLPKTIRSFVGGGISQRVIAIFDNDTAGIAAMGTLSNIRLPDHVRVMTLPENQFAKAYPTLGPQGVSMMDINGMACGIEMYLGAEALSNSEGKLRPVRWTGYHQKLGRYQGAVEDKDGIARRFLERLGECAGSAEARECFPVLATVVDAIGAQFAGTEPRMKSPRENLSDG
;
A
#
# COMPACT_ATOMS: atom_id res chain seq x y z
N MET A 1 20.44 -29.57 5.65
CA MET A 1 20.59 -28.32 6.41
C MET A 1 19.98 -27.21 5.58
N GLY A 2 19.11 -26.36 6.15
CA GLY A 2 18.46 -25.31 5.37
C GLY A 2 19.43 -24.19 4.99
N SER A 3 19.34 -23.70 3.75
CA SER A 3 20.11 -22.54 3.29
C SER A 3 19.53 -21.25 3.86
N SER A 4 20.39 -20.35 4.31
CA SER A 4 19.99 -19.11 5.00
C SER A 4 20.70 -17.89 4.44
N CYS A 5 20.02 -16.74 4.45
CA CYS A 5 20.72 -15.46 4.39
C CYS A 5 21.16 -15.02 5.79
N ASN A 6 22.12 -14.09 5.85
CA ASN A 6 22.61 -13.55 7.12
C ASN A 6 22.85 -12.05 6.99
N VAL A 7 22.43 -11.28 8.00
CA VAL A 7 22.74 -9.87 8.16
C VAL A 7 23.81 -9.71 9.24
N SER A 8 24.82 -8.91 8.94
CA SER A 8 25.96 -8.68 9.83
C SER A 8 26.45 -7.23 9.80
N ILE A 9 27.14 -6.84 10.87
CA ILE A 9 27.92 -5.59 10.95
C ILE A 9 29.38 -5.99 11.20
N ASP A 10 30.29 -5.62 10.30
CA ASP A 10 31.72 -5.96 10.36
C ASP A 10 32.00 -7.45 10.71
N GLY A 11 31.16 -8.36 10.22
CA GLY A 11 31.26 -9.80 10.44
C GLY A 11 30.62 -10.33 11.74
N PHE A 12 29.98 -9.49 12.55
CA PHE A 12 29.08 -9.91 13.63
C PHE A 12 27.69 -10.17 13.05
N SER A 13 27.31 -11.45 12.90
CA SER A 13 25.99 -11.82 12.37
C SER A 13 24.96 -11.79 13.48
N PHE A 14 23.82 -11.16 13.22
CA PHE A 14 22.80 -10.92 14.24
C PHE A 14 21.37 -11.25 13.80
N TRP A 15 21.12 -11.39 12.49
CA TRP A 15 19.82 -11.71 11.93
C TRP A 15 19.97 -12.59 10.68
N GLY A 16 18.96 -13.40 10.38
CA GLY A 16 18.96 -14.22 9.19
C GLY A 16 17.70 -15.08 9.09
N THR A 17 17.26 -15.34 7.87
CA THR A 17 16.10 -16.18 7.55
C THR A 17 16.51 -17.36 6.69
N LYS A 18 15.74 -18.44 6.77
CA LYS A 18 15.96 -19.65 5.96
C LYS A 18 15.09 -19.58 4.71
N SER A 19 15.66 -19.96 3.56
CA SER A 19 14.95 -20.11 2.27
C SER A 19 14.40 -18.83 1.61
N TYR A 20 14.47 -17.67 2.27
CA TYR A 20 14.09 -16.36 1.72
C TYR A 20 14.82 -15.25 2.49
N VAL A 21 14.78 -14.02 2.00
CA VAL A 21 15.15 -12.81 2.75
C VAL A 21 13.86 -12.10 3.16
N ASP A 22 13.71 -11.75 4.44
CA ASP A 22 12.52 -11.05 4.93
C ASP A 22 12.41 -9.60 4.43
N ASP A 23 11.17 -9.09 4.38
CA ASP A 23 10.87 -7.77 3.82
C ASP A 23 11.49 -6.62 4.61
N ALA A 24 11.59 -6.74 5.94
CA ALA A 24 12.19 -5.72 6.77
C ALA A 24 13.68 -5.56 6.41
N THR A 25 14.40 -6.68 6.23
CA THR A 25 15.77 -6.69 5.74
C THR A 25 15.86 -6.13 4.31
N LEU A 26 15.04 -6.60 3.37
CA LEU A 26 15.05 -6.11 1.99
C LEU A 26 14.69 -4.61 1.87
N SER A 27 14.00 -4.05 2.85
CA SER A 27 13.60 -2.63 2.83
C SER A 27 14.77 -1.66 3.07
N VAL A 28 15.86 -2.11 3.72
CA VAL A 28 17.02 -1.27 4.05
C VAL A 28 18.21 -1.47 3.08
N PHE A 29 18.21 -2.58 2.33
CA PHE A 29 19.15 -2.85 1.25
C PHE A 29 18.54 -2.51 -0.13
N HIS A 30 19.39 -2.18 -1.09
CA HIS A 30 19.00 -1.84 -2.45
C HIS A 30 19.76 -2.63 -3.49
N GLU A 31 19.17 -2.83 -4.67
CA GLU A 31 19.82 -3.63 -5.72
C GLU A 31 21.18 -3.04 -6.13
N ARG A 32 21.32 -1.72 -6.08
CA ARG A 32 22.61 -1.02 -6.28
C ARG A 32 23.70 -1.38 -5.26
N ASP A 33 23.33 -1.90 -4.09
CA ASP A 33 24.27 -2.31 -3.03
C ASP A 33 24.85 -3.70 -3.29
N ARG A 34 24.33 -4.42 -4.30
CA ARG A 34 24.73 -5.78 -4.63
C ARG A 34 26.15 -5.84 -5.15
N GLN A 35 26.94 -6.74 -4.56
CA GLN A 35 28.35 -6.89 -4.86
C GLN A 35 28.74 -8.37 -4.88
N LYS A 36 29.69 -8.72 -5.75
CA LYS A 36 30.40 -9.99 -5.71
C LYS A 36 31.72 -9.76 -4.99
N ARG A 37 31.90 -10.37 -3.82
CA ARG A 37 33.14 -10.22 -3.02
C ARG A 37 33.79 -11.58 -2.77
N ARG A 38 35.06 -11.56 -2.37
CA ARG A 38 35.71 -12.70 -1.73
C ARG A 38 35.87 -12.40 -0.26
N MET A 39 35.13 -13.06 0.61
CA MET A 39 35.16 -12.81 2.05
C MET A 39 35.15 -14.10 2.86
N ARG A 40 35.56 -14.01 4.12
CA ARG A 40 35.35 -15.10 5.09
C ARG A 40 33.89 -15.05 5.53
N ARG A 41 33.35 -16.20 5.92
CA ARG A 41 32.00 -16.34 6.46
C ARG A 41 32.09 -16.91 7.89
N PRO A 42 32.45 -16.07 8.89
CA PRO A 42 32.73 -16.51 10.26
C PRO A 42 31.55 -17.21 10.94
N GLN A 43 30.33 -16.91 10.50
CA GLN A 43 29.10 -17.53 10.99
C GLN A 43 29.05 -19.05 10.76
N TYR A 44 29.81 -19.56 9.80
CA TYR A 44 29.95 -21.00 9.55
C TYR A 44 31.28 -21.57 10.08
N GLY A 45 32.03 -20.81 10.89
CA GLY A 45 33.37 -21.18 11.31
C GLY A 45 34.41 -21.16 10.16
N GLY A 46 34.03 -20.62 9.00
CA GLY A 46 34.86 -20.59 7.80
C GLY A 46 36.07 -19.68 7.96
N ARG A 47 37.27 -20.23 7.74
CA ARG A 47 38.54 -19.47 7.80
C ARG A 47 39.08 -19.06 6.42
N LYS A 48 38.48 -19.59 5.33
CA LYS A 48 38.91 -19.36 3.95
C LYS A 48 38.08 -18.25 3.29
N LEU A 49 38.67 -17.61 2.28
CA LEU A 49 37.98 -16.63 1.44
C LEU A 49 37.15 -17.35 0.38
N GLU A 50 35.85 -17.17 0.45
CA GLU A 50 34.85 -17.75 -0.46
C GLU A 50 34.29 -16.67 -1.37
N LYS A 51 33.84 -17.04 -2.58
CA LYS A 51 33.12 -16.11 -3.45
C LYS A 51 31.71 -15.97 -2.89
N THR A 52 31.29 -14.74 -2.65
CA THR A 52 29.98 -14.43 -2.07
C THR A 52 29.22 -13.45 -2.95
N ILE A 53 27.90 -13.54 -2.89
CA ILE A 53 26.96 -12.55 -3.43
C ILE A 53 26.29 -11.89 -2.24
N ILE A 54 26.55 -10.60 -2.07
CA ILE A 54 26.13 -9.82 -0.90
C ILE A 54 25.50 -8.51 -1.31
N TYR A 55 24.79 -7.89 -0.37
CA TYR A 55 24.44 -6.47 -0.38
C TYR A 55 25.26 -5.80 0.71
N ALA A 56 26.08 -4.80 0.38
CA ALA A 56 26.96 -4.15 1.34
C ALA A 56 26.77 -2.64 1.33
N VAL A 57 26.60 -2.07 2.52
CA VAL A 57 26.32 -0.64 2.73
C VAL A 57 27.26 -0.14 3.82
N ASP A 58 27.87 1.03 3.61
CA ASP A 58 28.62 1.73 4.63
C ASP A 58 27.75 1.95 5.89
N ALA A 59 28.32 1.75 7.08
CA ALA A 59 27.57 1.80 8.33
C ALA A 59 26.94 3.18 8.58
N GLN A 60 27.60 4.27 8.20
CA GLN A 60 27.04 5.61 8.32
C GLN A 60 25.89 5.80 7.33
N ALA A 61 26.05 5.37 6.07
CA ALA A 61 24.96 5.38 5.10
C ALA A 61 23.76 4.53 5.55
N MET A 62 23.98 3.40 6.23
CA MET A 62 22.91 2.58 6.79
C MET A 62 22.18 3.28 7.95
N ARG A 63 22.90 3.99 8.83
CA ARG A 63 22.28 4.84 9.87
C ARG A 63 21.35 5.89 9.25
N GLU A 64 21.82 6.58 8.22
CA GLU A 64 21.05 7.60 7.51
C GLU A 64 19.80 7.03 6.82
N ARG A 65 19.88 5.84 6.23
CA ARG A 65 18.72 5.14 5.67
C ARG A 65 17.69 4.81 6.75
N LEU A 66 18.14 4.24 7.87
CA LEU A 66 17.27 3.91 8.99
C LEU A 66 16.61 5.17 9.56
N ASP A 67 17.35 6.27 9.74
CA ASP A 67 16.80 7.57 10.15
C ASP A 67 15.74 8.08 9.19
N ALA A 68 15.99 8.04 7.87
CA ALA A 68 15.03 8.47 6.85
C ALA A 68 13.75 7.61 6.83
N MET A 69 13.86 6.34 7.22
CA MET A 69 12.73 5.40 7.36
C MET A 69 12.02 5.49 8.71
N GLY A 70 12.49 6.34 9.63
CA GLY A 70 11.92 6.48 10.97
C GLY A 70 12.49 5.52 12.03
N TYR A 71 13.47 4.66 11.68
CA TYR A 71 14.21 3.80 12.60
C TYR A 71 15.36 4.56 13.28
N THR A 72 14.99 5.61 14.03
CA THR A 72 15.94 6.47 14.75
C THR A 72 16.50 5.80 16.01
N VAL A 73 17.62 6.30 16.55
CA VAL A 73 18.16 5.82 17.84
C VAL A 73 17.16 6.02 18.98
N ALA A 74 16.43 7.15 18.98
CA ALA A 74 15.41 7.44 19.97
C ALA A 74 14.25 6.44 19.89
N HIS A 75 13.79 6.11 18.67
CA HIS A 75 12.75 5.11 18.46
C HIS A 75 13.23 3.69 18.80
N ALA A 76 14.46 3.32 18.45
CA ALA A 76 15.03 2.02 18.82
C ALA A 76 15.11 1.85 20.36
N ARG A 77 15.55 2.89 21.07
CA ARG A 77 15.56 2.90 22.55
C ARG A 77 14.15 2.75 23.12
N ALA A 78 13.17 3.48 22.58
CA ALA A 78 11.79 3.40 23.04
C ALA A 78 11.16 2.03 22.75
N ASP A 79 11.41 1.46 21.57
CA ASP A 79 10.94 0.13 21.16
C ASP A 79 11.50 -0.95 22.08
N TYR A 80 12.81 -0.91 22.34
CA TYR A 80 13.46 -1.85 23.26
C TYR A 80 12.89 -1.77 24.69
N ALA A 81 12.67 -0.56 25.20
CA ALA A 81 12.09 -0.36 26.52
C ALA A 81 10.65 -0.89 26.60
N ARG A 82 9.87 -0.73 25.53
CA ARG A 82 8.52 -1.30 25.41
C ARG A 82 8.57 -2.83 25.43
N GLY A 83 9.38 -3.46 24.58
CA GLY A 83 9.52 -4.92 24.54
C GLY A 83 9.97 -5.50 25.88
N LEU A 84 10.94 -4.84 26.54
CA LEU A 84 11.37 -5.21 27.90
C LEU A 84 10.24 -5.12 28.93
N SER A 85 9.41 -4.07 28.85
CA SER A 85 8.26 -3.90 29.74
C SER A 85 7.18 -4.97 29.51
N GLU A 86 6.88 -5.29 28.25
CA GLU A 86 5.91 -6.34 27.89
C GLU A 86 6.36 -7.71 28.42
N GLU A 87 7.65 -8.02 28.24
CA GLU A 87 8.24 -9.25 28.76
C GLU A 87 8.24 -9.27 30.31
N TYR A 88 8.52 -8.14 30.96
CA TYR A 88 8.43 -8.01 32.41
C TYR A 88 7.01 -8.28 32.96
N GLU A 89 5.96 -7.76 32.31
CA GLU A 89 4.57 -8.01 32.69
C GLU A 89 4.17 -9.48 32.52
N LEU A 90 4.58 -10.09 31.41
CA LEU A 90 4.35 -11.51 31.14
C LEU A 90 5.02 -12.40 32.19
N TYR A 91 6.19 -11.98 32.67
CA TYR A 91 6.90 -12.63 33.77
C TYR A 91 6.29 -12.40 35.14
N LEU A 92 5.71 -11.23 35.44
CA LEU A 92 5.01 -11.02 36.72
C LEU A 92 3.85 -12.00 36.91
N GLY A 93 3.18 -12.41 35.83
CA GLY A 93 2.13 -13.44 35.85
C GLY A 93 2.62 -14.88 36.09
N ALA A 94 3.90 -15.17 35.85
CA ALA A 94 4.48 -16.52 35.90
C ALA A 94 5.19 -16.88 37.23
N GLY A 95 5.21 -15.97 38.22
CA GLY A 95 5.69 -16.28 39.58
C GLY A 95 7.21 -16.22 39.80
N PHE A 96 7.89 -15.20 39.25
CA PHE A 96 9.35 -15.05 39.38
C PHE A 96 9.88 -14.74 40.79
N SER A 97 11.15 -15.13 41.03
CA SER A 97 11.90 -14.77 42.23
C SER A 97 12.28 -13.28 42.25
N LYS A 98 12.62 -12.74 43.43
CA LYS A 98 13.11 -11.35 43.57
C LYS A 98 14.38 -11.08 42.74
N THR A 99 15.23 -12.09 42.58
CA THR A 99 16.50 -12.00 41.86
C THR A 99 16.26 -11.79 40.37
N ASP A 100 15.28 -12.50 39.81
CA ASP A 100 14.96 -12.39 38.38
C ASP A 100 14.33 -11.04 38.04
N ARG A 101 13.45 -10.53 38.91
CA ARG A 101 12.87 -9.19 38.75
C ARG A 101 13.95 -8.11 38.73
N LYS A 102 14.96 -8.23 39.60
CA LYS A 102 16.11 -7.32 39.61
C LYS A 102 16.94 -7.45 38.33
N ARG A 103 17.22 -8.68 37.88
CA ARG A 103 17.95 -8.92 36.61
C ARG A 103 17.25 -8.32 35.40
N VAL A 104 15.92 -8.36 35.31
CA VAL A 104 15.17 -7.73 34.20
C VAL A 104 15.19 -6.20 34.32
N LYS A 105 14.93 -5.67 35.52
CA LYS A 105 14.91 -4.22 35.77
C LYS A 105 16.24 -3.52 35.46
N ASP A 106 17.36 -4.19 35.73
CA ASP A 106 18.69 -3.64 35.52
C ASP A 106 19.18 -3.77 34.06
N TRP A 107 18.37 -4.32 33.14
CA TRP A 107 18.71 -4.53 31.74
C TRP A 107 18.05 -3.50 30.83
N THR A 108 18.75 -2.41 30.56
CA THR A 108 18.25 -1.31 29.71
C THR A 108 18.85 -1.34 28.31
N TYR A 109 18.28 -0.57 27.39
CA TYR A 109 18.88 -0.33 26.07
C TYR A 109 20.35 0.13 26.16
N ASP A 110 20.66 1.05 27.09
CA ASP A 110 22.04 1.52 27.30
C ASP A 110 22.98 0.42 27.77
N ARG A 111 22.50 -0.43 28.69
CA ARG A 111 23.29 -1.56 29.18
C ARG A 111 23.51 -2.58 28.07
N TRP A 112 22.48 -2.85 27.26
CA TRP A 112 22.58 -3.72 26.09
C TRP A 112 23.60 -3.16 25.09
N CYS A 113 23.57 -1.85 24.80
CA CYS A 113 24.56 -1.21 23.92
C CYS A 113 25.98 -1.32 24.49
N ALA A 114 26.16 -1.04 25.79
CA ALA A 114 27.46 -1.14 26.45
C ALA A 114 28.01 -2.58 26.43
N ALA A 115 27.15 -3.57 26.62
CA ALA A 115 27.52 -4.98 26.52
C ALA A 115 27.96 -5.35 25.09
N VAL A 116 27.18 -4.96 24.07
CA VAL A 116 27.52 -5.18 22.65
C VAL A 116 28.84 -4.51 22.30
N ALA A 117 29.02 -3.24 22.66
CA ALA A 117 30.23 -2.45 22.42
C ALA A 117 31.48 -3.08 23.05
N ARG A 118 31.31 -3.75 24.20
CA ARG A 118 32.38 -4.46 24.90
C ARG A 118 32.68 -5.83 24.31
N LEU A 119 31.65 -6.61 23.99
CA LEU A 119 31.76 -8.02 23.63
C LEU A 119 32.11 -8.24 22.16
N VAL A 120 31.48 -7.52 21.23
CA VAL A 120 31.64 -7.75 19.79
C VAL A 120 33.09 -7.53 19.32
N PRO A 121 33.80 -6.46 19.73
CA PRO A 121 35.22 -6.28 19.36
C PRO A 121 36.16 -7.39 19.88
N GLN A 122 35.73 -8.13 20.92
CA GLN A 122 36.47 -9.28 21.47
C GLN A 122 36.15 -10.59 20.73
N GLY A 123 35.36 -10.54 19.66
CA GLY A 123 35.00 -11.69 18.84
C GLY A 123 33.79 -12.46 19.34
N PHE A 124 32.93 -11.84 20.16
CA PHE A 124 31.65 -12.42 20.55
C PHE A 124 30.77 -12.69 19.33
N GLN A 125 30.13 -13.86 19.30
CA GLN A 125 29.08 -14.24 18.35
C GLN A 125 28.01 -14.98 19.14
N VAL A 126 26.73 -14.80 18.77
CA VAL A 126 25.60 -15.35 19.53
C VAL A 126 25.68 -16.88 19.66
N TRP A 127 26.11 -17.58 18.60
CA TRP A 127 26.27 -19.03 18.57
C TRP A 127 27.61 -19.54 19.13
N SER A 128 28.50 -18.65 19.59
CA SER A 128 29.77 -19.02 20.22
C SER A 128 29.96 -18.38 21.60
N ALA A 129 28.86 -18.25 22.34
CA ALA A 129 28.84 -17.69 23.69
C ALA A 129 29.66 -18.51 24.69
N ASP A 130 29.94 -19.78 24.38
CA ASP A 130 30.83 -20.69 25.12
C ASP A 130 32.25 -20.13 25.29
N LYS A 131 32.67 -19.19 24.43
CA LYS A 131 33.96 -18.48 24.55
C LYS A 131 33.99 -17.38 25.62
N PHE A 132 32.83 -17.05 26.20
CA PHE A 132 32.66 -16.01 27.22
C PHE A 132 32.03 -16.61 28.50
N PRO A 133 32.63 -17.66 29.08
CA PRO A 133 32.02 -18.35 30.22
C PRO A 133 31.97 -17.43 31.45
N GLY A 134 30.80 -17.33 32.08
CA GLY A 134 30.61 -16.53 33.29
C GLY A 134 30.50 -15.03 33.06
N ASP A 135 30.48 -14.55 31.81
CA ASP A 135 30.14 -13.15 31.51
C ASP A 135 28.62 -12.97 31.53
N PRO A 136 28.05 -12.24 32.51
CA PRO A 136 26.60 -12.17 32.69
C PRO A 136 25.87 -11.47 31.54
N ASP A 137 26.55 -10.59 30.80
CA ASP A 137 25.94 -9.90 29.66
C ASP A 137 26.01 -10.80 28.42
N ALA A 138 27.11 -11.54 28.21
CA ALA A 138 27.25 -12.49 27.12
C ALA A 138 26.25 -13.65 27.25
N GLU A 139 26.14 -14.23 28.46
CA GLU A 139 25.15 -15.26 28.77
C GLU A 139 23.74 -14.77 28.47
N ARG A 140 23.41 -13.55 28.89
CA ARG A 140 22.11 -12.96 28.64
C ARG A 140 21.83 -12.80 27.15
N ILE A 141 22.72 -12.12 26.41
CA ILE A 141 22.57 -11.86 24.97
C ILE A 141 22.50 -13.18 24.16
N SER A 142 23.13 -14.24 24.65
CA SER A 142 23.14 -15.55 24.00
C SER A 142 21.92 -16.42 24.29
N ASP A 143 21.07 -16.06 25.25
CA ASP A 143 19.90 -16.83 25.65
C ASP A 143 18.80 -16.75 24.58
N GLY A 144 18.90 -17.61 23.56
CA GLY A 144 18.01 -17.67 22.40
C GLY A 144 16.56 -18.08 22.68
N LEU A 145 16.17 -18.31 23.93
CA LEU A 145 14.79 -18.62 24.31
C LEU A 145 14.09 -17.48 25.04
N ARG A 146 14.84 -16.60 25.74
CA ARG A 146 14.25 -15.61 26.68
C ARG A 146 14.91 -14.23 26.69
N SER A 147 16.15 -14.06 26.23
CA SER A 147 16.87 -12.77 26.35
C SER A 147 17.90 -12.56 25.23
N GLY A 148 17.65 -13.15 24.07
CA GLY A 148 18.52 -13.12 22.91
C GLY A 148 18.84 -11.70 22.45
N LEU A 149 19.92 -11.58 21.66
CA LEU A 149 20.45 -10.31 21.14
C LEU A 149 19.39 -9.31 20.67
N GLY A 150 18.33 -9.80 20.02
CA GLY A 150 17.21 -9.00 19.51
C GLY A 150 15.88 -9.14 20.24
N SER A 151 15.79 -9.89 21.36
CA SER A 151 14.52 -10.34 21.95
C SER A 151 13.53 -9.24 22.32
N TYR A 152 14.01 -8.03 22.59
CA TYR A 152 13.17 -6.90 23.00
C TYR A 152 12.86 -5.92 21.87
N PHE A 153 13.41 -6.12 20.66
CA PHE A 153 13.05 -5.31 19.49
C PHE A 153 11.88 -5.97 18.77
N SER A 154 10.88 -5.18 18.40
CA SER A 154 9.74 -5.73 17.63
C SER A 154 10.02 -5.86 16.14
N ASP A 155 11.10 -5.26 15.65
CA ASP A 155 11.47 -5.21 14.23
C ASP A 155 13.00 -5.37 14.07
N PRO A 156 13.49 -6.23 13.16
CA PRO A 156 14.92 -6.42 12.95
C PRO A 156 15.65 -5.12 12.53
N ARG A 157 14.95 -4.12 11.98
CA ARG A 157 15.52 -2.80 11.66
C ARG A 157 15.83 -1.98 12.90
N TYR A 158 15.04 -2.09 13.97
CA TYR A 158 15.38 -1.48 15.26
C TYR A 158 16.59 -2.16 15.88
N MET A 159 16.69 -3.49 15.77
CA MET A 159 17.89 -4.23 16.20
C MET A 159 19.14 -3.79 15.41
N LEU A 160 19.05 -3.71 14.07
CA LEU A 160 20.14 -3.21 13.23
C LEU A 160 20.54 -1.77 13.65
N ARG A 161 19.57 -0.89 13.88
CA ARG A 161 19.84 0.47 14.39
C ARG A 161 20.55 0.43 15.75
N GLY A 162 20.07 -0.37 16.69
CA GLY A 162 20.66 -0.49 18.01
C GLY A 162 22.11 -0.99 17.95
N LEU A 163 22.40 -1.96 17.09
CA LEU A 163 23.77 -2.47 16.92
C LEU A 163 24.69 -1.43 16.29
N LEU A 164 24.22 -0.65 15.31
CA LEU A 164 24.98 0.46 14.72
C LEU A 164 25.25 1.58 15.74
N ASP A 165 24.35 1.79 16.70
CA ASP A 165 24.53 2.74 17.81
C ASP A 165 25.53 2.22 18.85
N ALA A 166 25.44 0.94 19.20
CA ALA A 166 26.38 0.27 20.09
C ALA A 166 27.80 0.14 19.50
N LEU A 167 27.91 0.13 18.17
CA LEU A 167 29.18 0.00 17.43
C LEU A 167 29.45 1.26 16.59
N PRO A 168 29.80 2.40 17.21
CA PRO A 168 30.01 3.66 16.48
C PRO A 168 31.16 3.58 15.47
N GLY A 169 32.15 2.71 15.71
CA GLY A 169 33.28 2.46 14.81
C GLY A 169 32.99 1.48 13.66
N ALA A 170 31.76 0.94 13.57
CA ALA A 170 31.40 0.00 12.52
C ALA A 170 31.61 0.60 11.12
N GLN A 171 32.08 -0.21 10.18
CA GLN A 171 32.39 0.22 8.81
C GLN A 171 31.29 -0.16 7.82
N GLU A 172 30.74 -1.37 7.90
CA GLU A 172 29.74 -1.84 6.95
C GLU A 172 28.67 -2.76 7.55
N ALA A 173 27.46 -2.65 7.00
CA ALA A 173 26.37 -3.60 7.17
C ALA A 173 26.25 -4.46 5.90
N ILE A 174 26.19 -5.77 6.08
CA ILE A 174 26.17 -6.75 4.99
C ILE A 174 24.95 -7.67 5.14
N LEU A 175 24.21 -7.85 4.05
CA LEU A 175 23.32 -8.98 3.84
C LEU A 175 24.00 -9.98 2.88
N ASP A 176 24.29 -11.18 3.38
CA ASP A 176 24.83 -12.30 2.59
C ASP A 176 23.69 -13.21 2.13
N VAL A 177 23.51 -13.32 0.81
CA VAL A 177 22.46 -14.14 0.17
C VAL A 177 23.04 -15.36 -0.58
N THR A 178 24.34 -15.61 -0.44
CA THR A 178 25.07 -16.62 -1.22
C THR A 178 24.42 -18.00 -1.15
N ASP A 179 24.10 -18.48 0.06
CA ASP A 179 23.53 -19.83 0.22
C ASP A 179 22.12 -19.94 -0.36
N LEU A 180 21.35 -18.84 -0.40
CA LEU A 180 20.01 -18.85 -0.99
C LEU A 180 20.08 -18.95 -2.52
N ILE A 181 21.03 -18.25 -3.13
CA ILE A 181 21.29 -18.35 -4.58
C ILE A 181 21.85 -19.73 -4.92
N ASP A 182 22.84 -20.21 -4.18
CA ASP A 182 23.48 -21.51 -4.44
C ASP A 182 22.51 -22.68 -4.28
N ALA A 183 21.48 -22.52 -3.43
CA ALA A 183 20.41 -23.50 -3.26
C ALA A 183 19.21 -23.30 -4.21
N GLY A 184 19.27 -22.36 -5.15
CA GLY A 184 18.25 -22.16 -6.17
C GLY A 184 16.98 -21.44 -5.70
N TYR A 185 16.99 -20.81 -4.52
CA TYR A 185 15.87 -19.98 -4.07
C TYR A 185 15.77 -18.66 -4.84
N TYR A 186 16.89 -18.17 -5.36
CA TYR A 186 16.98 -17.00 -6.22
C TYR A 186 17.91 -17.30 -7.40
N GLU A 187 17.63 -16.73 -8.57
CA GLU A 187 18.56 -16.84 -9.69
C GLU A 187 19.80 -15.96 -9.45
N GLY A 188 20.96 -16.40 -9.93
CA GLY A 188 22.23 -15.69 -9.70
C GLY A 188 22.31 -14.26 -10.25
N ALA A 189 21.40 -13.87 -11.15
CA ALA A 189 21.27 -12.51 -11.69
C ALA A 189 19.97 -11.81 -11.25
N GLU A 190 19.12 -12.46 -10.45
CA GLU A 190 17.84 -11.92 -10.01
C GLU A 190 18.02 -10.65 -9.18
N ALA A 191 17.24 -9.61 -9.47
CA ALA A 191 17.27 -8.34 -8.78
C ALA A 191 16.43 -8.39 -7.49
N ILE A 192 16.86 -9.18 -6.50
CA ILE A 192 16.08 -9.57 -5.31
C ILE A 192 15.40 -8.37 -4.64
N CYS A 193 16.15 -7.28 -4.40
CA CYS A 193 15.62 -6.10 -3.71
C CYS A 193 14.61 -5.30 -4.56
N ASP A 194 14.76 -5.30 -5.88
CA ASP A 194 13.87 -4.57 -6.77
C ASP A 194 12.59 -5.35 -7.07
N GLU A 195 12.69 -6.68 -7.19
CA GLU A 195 11.53 -7.57 -7.32
C GLU A 195 10.70 -7.56 -6.03
N ALA A 196 11.32 -7.58 -4.85
CA ALA A 196 10.61 -7.44 -3.58
C ALA A 196 9.85 -6.11 -3.49
N ARG A 197 10.47 -4.99 -3.87
CA ARG A 197 9.79 -3.68 -3.92
C ARG A 197 8.58 -3.65 -4.86
N ARG A 198 8.69 -4.30 -6.02
CA ARG A 198 7.54 -4.44 -6.94
C ARG A 198 6.44 -5.31 -6.32
N GLY A 199 6.83 -6.37 -5.61
CA GLY A 199 5.94 -7.20 -4.80
C GLY A 199 5.17 -6.39 -3.76
N TRP A 200 5.84 -5.59 -2.93
CA TRP A 200 5.17 -4.76 -1.92
C TRP A 200 4.25 -3.71 -2.52
N ALA A 201 4.64 -3.09 -3.65
CA ALA A 201 3.77 -2.16 -4.35
C ALA A 201 2.48 -2.87 -4.82
N HIS A 202 2.62 -4.10 -5.34
CA HIS A 202 1.48 -4.92 -5.72
C HIS A 202 0.62 -5.32 -4.51
N GLU A 203 1.21 -5.82 -3.43
CA GLU A 203 0.49 -6.18 -2.19
C GLU A 203 -0.22 -4.99 -1.57
N HIS A 204 0.43 -3.83 -1.48
CA HIS A 204 -0.20 -2.61 -0.99
C HIS A 204 -1.41 -2.21 -1.85
N SER A 205 -1.34 -2.43 -3.16
CA SER A 205 -2.49 -2.23 -4.05
C SER A 205 -3.66 -3.17 -3.74
N LEU A 206 -3.38 -4.39 -3.25
CA LEU A 206 -4.39 -5.40 -2.92
C LEU A 206 -5.04 -5.17 -1.55
N TYR A 207 -4.26 -4.79 -0.55
CA TYR A 207 -4.75 -4.56 0.82
C TYR A 207 -5.31 -3.16 1.05
N GLY A 208 -4.93 -2.18 0.23
CA GLY A 208 -5.50 -0.83 0.25
C GLY A 208 -6.91 -0.78 -0.31
N SER A 209 -7.67 0.26 0.08
CA SER A 209 -8.96 0.58 -0.55
C SER A 209 -8.76 1.02 -2.00
N ILE A 210 -9.74 0.75 -2.85
CA ILE A 210 -9.80 1.24 -4.22
C ILE A 210 -10.23 2.70 -4.18
N LEU A 211 -9.37 3.61 -4.60
CA LEU A 211 -9.68 5.03 -4.66
C LEU A 211 -10.55 5.34 -5.88
N LEU A 212 -11.78 5.81 -5.63
CA LEU A 212 -12.66 6.37 -6.64
C LEU A 212 -12.38 7.87 -6.78
N LEU A 213 -12.06 8.28 -8.00
CA LEU A 213 -11.91 9.67 -8.38
C LEU A 213 -13.09 10.08 -9.27
N THR A 214 -13.80 11.13 -8.88
CA THR A 214 -14.93 11.68 -9.64
C THR A 214 -14.62 13.10 -10.11
N GLU A 215 -15.45 13.68 -10.98
CA GLU A 215 -15.25 15.05 -11.47
C GLU A 215 -15.50 16.10 -10.39
N GLY A 216 -16.45 15.88 -9.49
CA GLY A 216 -16.73 16.80 -8.39
C GLY A 216 -17.30 16.17 -7.12
N LYS A 217 -17.53 17.06 -6.14
CA LYS A 217 -18.02 16.71 -4.81
C LYS A 217 -19.42 16.08 -4.81
N THR A 218 -20.28 16.50 -5.74
CA THR A 218 -21.65 16.00 -5.83
C THR A 218 -21.65 14.55 -6.28
N ASP A 219 -20.82 14.20 -7.27
CA ASP A 219 -20.64 12.83 -7.76
C ASP A 219 -20.10 11.93 -6.65
N THR A 220 -19.08 12.40 -5.91
CA THR A 220 -18.53 11.67 -4.75
C THR A 220 -19.61 11.39 -3.70
N ARG A 221 -20.43 12.39 -3.37
CA ARG A 221 -21.51 12.23 -2.38
C ARG A 221 -22.56 11.23 -2.85
N ILE A 222 -22.97 11.31 -4.12
CA ILE A 222 -23.94 10.40 -4.73
C ILE A 222 -23.40 8.97 -4.74
N LEU A 223 -22.20 8.75 -5.28
CA LEU A 223 -21.63 7.42 -5.41
C LEU A 223 -21.35 6.79 -4.05
N ARG A 224 -20.90 7.56 -3.05
CA ARG A 224 -20.73 7.08 -1.68
C ARG A 224 -22.05 6.56 -1.11
N ALA A 225 -23.10 7.38 -1.17
CA ALA A 225 -24.44 6.98 -0.70
C ALA A 225 -24.98 5.78 -1.48
N ALA A 226 -24.72 5.73 -2.79
CA ALA A 226 -25.09 4.60 -3.64
C ALA A 226 -24.39 3.31 -3.20
N PHE A 227 -23.08 3.31 -2.97
CA PHE A 227 -22.36 2.14 -2.47
C PHE A 227 -22.90 1.67 -1.12
N GLU A 228 -23.11 2.59 -0.18
CA GLU A 228 -23.63 2.29 1.16
C GLU A 228 -25.04 1.67 1.11
N ALA A 229 -25.91 2.16 0.24
CA ALA A 229 -27.28 1.66 0.12
C ALA A 229 -27.38 0.40 -0.78
N ILE A 230 -26.81 0.44 -1.99
CA ILE A 230 -26.97 -0.60 -3.02
C ILE A 230 -26.04 -1.79 -2.79
N SER A 231 -24.82 -1.59 -2.30
CA SER A 231 -23.83 -2.66 -2.12
C SER A 231 -23.00 -2.44 -0.85
N PRO A 232 -23.63 -2.43 0.35
CA PRO A 232 -22.96 -2.13 1.62
C PRO A 232 -21.76 -3.03 1.90
N HIS A 233 -21.80 -4.29 1.46
CA HIS A 233 -20.72 -5.26 1.58
C HIS A 233 -19.45 -4.89 0.78
N LEU A 234 -19.54 -3.96 -0.19
CA LEU A 234 -18.41 -3.45 -0.96
C LEU A 234 -17.99 -2.04 -0.52
N ALA A 235 -18.83 -1.30 0.22
CA ALA A 235 -18.60 0.11 0.50
C ALA A 235 -17.26 0.40 1.19
N SER A 236 -16.82 -0.46 2.13
CA SER A 236 -15.54 -0.32 2.83
C SER A 236 -14.31 -0.61 1.96
N LEU A 237 -14.50 -1.24 0.80
CA LEU A 237 -13.42 -1.48 -0.16
C LEU A 237 -13.09 -0.24 -0.97
N TYR A 238 -13.97 0.77 -1.01
CA TYR A 238 -13.80 1.98 -1.81
C TYR A 238 -13.52 3.22 -0.96
N GLY A 239 -12.45 3.92 -1.29
CA GLY A 239 -12.17 5.27 -0.79
C GLY A 239 -12.60 6.31 -1.81
N PHE A 240 -12.87 7.55 -1.38
CA PHE A 240 -13.17 8.67 -2.28
C PHE A 240 -12.25 9.83 -1.97
N LEU A 241 -11.99 10.67 -2.97
CA LEU A 241 -11.26 11.90 -2.80
C LEU A 241 -12.04 12.88 -1.88
N ASP A 242 -11.37 13.42 -0.87
CA ASP A 242 -11.97 14.42 0.02
C ASP A 242 -11.85 15.83 -0.58
N PHE A 243 -12.84 16.21 -1.37
CA PHE A 243 -12.88 17.53 -2.00
C PHE A 243 -13.01 18.67 -0.98
N GLU A 244 -13.73 18.47 0.11
CA GLU A 244 -14.08 19.54 1.05
C GLU A 244 -12.98 19.76 2.08
N GLY A 245 -12.49 18.70 2.72
CA GLY A 245 -11.41 18.79 3.71
C GLY A 245 -10.09 19.22 3.09
N LEU A 246 -9.83 18.86 1.83
CA LEU A 246 -8.59 19.21 1.11
C LEU A 246 -8.74 20.41 0.17
N ARG A 247 -9.93 21.02 0.06
CA ARG A 247 -10.25 22.14 -0.85
C ARG A 247 -9.82 21.88 -2.30
N ILE A 248 -10.09 20.68 -2.79
CA ILE A 248 -9.73 20.30 -4.17
C ILE A 248 -10.78 20.88 -5.12
N GLU A 249 -10.32 21.52 -6.20
CA GLU A 249 -11.21 21.99 -7.26
C GLU A 249 -11.79 20.81 -8.05
N GLY A 250 -13.12 20.74 -8.13
CA GLY A 250 -13.83 19.77 -8.95
C GLY A 250 -14.04 20.28 -10.38
N SER A 251 -13.58 19.51 -11.37
CA SER A 251 -13.96 19.64 -12.78
C SER A 251 -13.45 18.45 -13.60
N ALA A 252 -14.10 18.19 -14.74
CA ALA A 252 -13.67 17.20 -15.74
C ALA A 252 -12.19 17.38 -16.13
N ASP A 253 -11.70 18.62 -16.28
CA ASP A 253 -10.33 18.92 -16.70
C ASP A 253 -9.27 18.63 -15.63
N MET A 254 -9.65 18.60 -14.36
CA MET A 254 -8.74 18.33 -13.25
C MET A 254 -8.49 16.83 -13.08
N LEU A 255 -9.50 16.00 -13.32
CA LEU A 255 -9.41 14.55 -13.12
C LEU A 255 -8.26 13.90 -13.94
N PRO A 256 -8.06 14.19 -15.24
CA PRO A 256 -6.90 13.71 -15.99
C PRO A 256 -5.54 14.20 -15.47
N LYS A 257 -5.48 15.40 -14.90
CA LYS A 257 -4.24 15.94 -14.29
C LYS A 257 -3.89 15.20 -12.99
N THR A 258 -4.90 14.88 -12.19
CA THR A 258 -4.74 14.07 -10.98
C THR A 258 -4.22 12.68 -11.32
N ILE A 259 -4.82 12.01 -12.32
CA ILE A 259 -4.37 10.69 -12.79
C ILE A 259 -2.92 10.76 -13.28
N ARG A 260 -2.56 11.77 -14.08
CA ARG A 260 -1.17 12.00 -14.52
C ARG A 260 -0.21 12.15 -13.35
N SER A 261 -0.60 12.88 -12.32
CA SER A 261 0.21 13.10 -11.13
C SER A 261 0.39 11.82 -10.32
N PHE A 262 -0.65 11.00 -10.19
CA PHE A 262 -0.59 9.73 -9.48
C PHE A 262 0.29 8.70 -10.19
N VAL A 263 0.16 8.60 -11.52
CA VAL A 263 1.03 7.74 -12.34
C VAL A 263 2.47 8.24 -12.30
N GLY A 264 2.70 9.55 -12.47
CA GLY A 264 4.04 10.15 -12.44
C GLY A 264 4.72 10.06 -11.07
N GLY A 265 3.94 10.09 -9.99
CA GLY A 265 4.41 9.92 -8.62
C GLY A 265 4.62 8.46 -8.19
N GLY A 266 4.27 7.48 -9.04
CA GLY A 266 4.45 6.06 -8.73
C GLY A 266 3.52 5.54 -7.63
N ILE A 267 2.32 6.10 -7.47
CA ILE A 267 1.33 5.63 -6.50
C ILE A 267 0.97 4.17 -6.82
N SER A 268 1.00 3.30 -5.81
CA SER A 268 0.69 1.88 -5.94
C SER A 268 -0.75 1.51 -5.62
N GLN A 269 -1.51 2.38 -4.95
CA GLN A 269 -2.91 2.14 -4.60
C GLN A 269 -3.79 1.95 -5.85
N ARG A 270 -4.77 1.03 -5.80
CA ARG A 270 -5.75 0.87 -6.88
C ARG A 270 -6.61 2.13 -7.05
N VAL A 271 -6.77 2.60 -8.28
CA VAL A 271 -7.54 3.81 -8.62
C VAL A 271 -8.53 3.50 -9.72
N ILE A 272 -9.76 3.99 -9.59
CA ILE A 272 -10.74 4.06 -10.68
C ILE A 272 -11.16 5.52 -10.81
N ALA A 273 -10.88 6.13 -11.97
CA ALA A 273 -11.39 7.44 -12.31
C ALA A 273 -12.66 7.33 -13.14
N ILE A 274 -13.70 8.04 -12.73
CA ILE A 274 -15.04 8.00 -13.32
C ILE A 274 -15.35 9.36 -13.92
N PHE A 275 -15.59 9.38 -15.22
CA PHE A 275 -16.00 10.54 -16.00
C PHE A 275 -17.50 10.49 -16.28
N ASP A 276 -18.12 11.66 -16.41
CA ASP A 276 -19.51 11.74 -16.85
C ASP A 276 -19.66 11.19 -18.27
N ASN A 277 -20.82 10.60 -18.59
CA ASN A 277 -21.16 10.15 -19.94
C ASN A 277 -21.68 11.33 -20.79
N ASP A 278 -20.92 12.40 -20.79
CA ASP A 278 -21.19 13.61 -21.53
C ASP A 278 -20.00 14.00 -22.41
N THR A 279 -20.16 15.11 -23.13
CA THR A 279 -19.11 15.58 -24.05
C THR A 279 -17.82 15.97 -23.31
N ALA A 280 -17.92 16.56 -22.11
CA ALA A 280 -16.78 17.05 -21.36
C ALA A 280 -15.99 15.89 -20.72
N GLY A 281 -16.68 14.94 -20.10
CA GLY A 281 -16.09 13.73 -19.53
C GLY A 281 -15.40 12.87 -20.59
N ILE A 282 -16.02 12.67 -21.75
CA ILE A 282 -15.41 11.95 -22.88
C ILE A 282 -14.17 12.68 -23.41
N ALA A 283 -14.23 14.01 -23.56
CA ALA A 283 -13.08 14.80 -23.99
C ALA A 283 -11.90 14.68 -23.00
N ALA A 284 -12.19 14.82 -21.71
CA ALA A 284 -11.22 14.77 -20.62
C ALA A 284 -10.54 13.39 -20.54
N MET A 285 -11.33 12.31 -20.56
CA MET A 285 -10.83 10.94 -20.60
C MET A 285 -9.96 10.69 -21.85
N GLY A 286 -10.36 11.23 -23.01
CA GLY A 286 -9.61 11.15 -24.26
C GLY A 286 -8.17 11.70 -24.14
N THR A 287 -7.92 12.66 -23.24
CA THR A 287 -6.56 13.19 -23.00
C THR A 287 -5.60 12.20 -22.34
N LEU A 288 -6.10 11.08 -21.82
CA LEU A 288 -5.30 10.03 -21.19
C LEU A 288 -4.87 8.93 -22.17
N SER A 289 -5.40 8.94 -23.40
CA SER A 289 -5.09 7.95 -24.44
C SER A 289 -3.61 7.82 -24.80
N ASN A 290 -2.83 8.90 -24.60
CA ASN A 290 -1.39 8.93 -24.89
C ASN A 290 -0.51 8.45 -23.72
N ILE A 291 -1.11 7.94 -22.64
CA ILE A 291 -0.41 7.56 -21.41
C ILE A 291 -0.59 6.07 -21.19
N ARG A 292 0.52 5.37 -20.91
CA ARG A 292 0.46 3.98 -20.43
C ARG A 292 0.05 3.98 -18.96
N LEU A 293 -1.22 3.70 -18.69
CA LEU A 293 -1.72 3.54 -17.34
C LEU A 293 -1.20 2.24 -16.71
N PRO A 294 -0.77 2.25 -15.44
CA PRO A 294 -0.46 1.03 -14.70
C PRO A 294 -1.68 0.11 -14.55
N ASP A 295 -1.44 -1.18 -14.32
CA ASP A 295 -2.50 -2.19 -14.21
C ASP A 295 -3.42 -1.98 -12.99
N HIS A 296 -3.01 -1.19 -12.00
CA HIS A 296 -3.83 -0.82 -10.85
C HIS A 296 -4.59 0.51 -11.03
N VAL A 297 -4.46 1.17 -12.17
CA VAL A 297 -5.20 2.40 -12.50
C VAL A 297 -6.19 2.11 -13.64
N ARG A 298 -7.46 2.43 -13.41
CA ARG A 298 -8.56 2.27 -14.37
C ARG A 298 -9.24 3.61 -14.61
N VAL A 299 -9.72 3.80 -15.82
CA VAL A 299 -10.53 4.96 -16.20
C VAL A 299 -11.77 4.45 -16.90
N MET A 300 -12.91 5.03 -16.58
CA MET A 300 -14.19 4.71 -17.20
C MET A 300 -15.05 5.95 -17.33
N THR A 301 -15.94 5.97 -18.33
CA THR A 301 -17.11 6.85 -18.31
C THR A 301 -18.24 6.15 -17.58
N LEU A 302 -19.22 6.91 -17.07
CA LEU A 302 -20.50 6.34 -16.67
C LEU A 302 -21.07 5.51 -17.85
N PRO A 303 -21.69 4.35 -17.56
CA PRO A 303 -22.16 3.44 -18.60
C PRO A 303 -23.32 4.04 -19.42
N GLU A 304 -23.57 3.52 -20.62
CA GLU A 304 -24.77 3.91 -21.38
C GLU A 304 -26.04 3.72 -20.55
N ASN A 305 -26.89 4.74 -20.55
CA ASN A 305 -28.15 4.74 -19.83
C ASN A 305 -29.30 4.60 -20.83
N GLN A 306 -30.06 3.51 -20.73
CA GLN A 306 -31.23 3.29 -21.60
C GLN A 306 -32.30 4.37 -21.41
N PHE A 307 -32.43 4.92 -20.19
CA PHE A 307 -33.34 6.03 -19.89
C PHE A 307 -32.96 7.32 -20.62
N ALA A 308 -31.70 7.44 -21.07
CA ALA A 308 -31.18 8.58 -21.79
C ALA A 308 -31.30 8.49 -23.32
N LYS A 309 -31.73 7.34 -23.90
CA LYS A 309 -31.85 7.16 -25.36
C LYS A 309 -32.97 7.96 -26.01
N ALA A 310 -33.98 8.29 -25.23
CA ALA A 310 -35.08 9.15 -25.63
C ALA A 310 -35.44 10.02 -24.43
N TYR A 311 -34.71 11.12 -24.27
CA TYR A 311 -34.87 12.06 -23.16
C TYR A 311 -35.30 13.44 -23.67
N PRO A 312 -36.17 14.18 -22.96
CA PRO A 312 -36.53 15.52 -23.38
C PRO A 312 -35.32 16.45 -23.36
N THR A 313 -35.16 17.21 -24.43
CA THR A 313 -34.10 18.20 -24.59
C THR A 313 -34.72 19.52 -24.99
N LEU A 314 -34.05 20.63 -24.65
CA LEU A 314 -34.48 21.98 -24.96
C LEU A 314 -33.37 22.69 -25.74
N GLY A 315 -33.65 22.89 -27.03
CA GLY A 315 -32.81 23.67 -27.94
C GLY A 315 -33.50 24.96 -28.38
N PRO A 316 -32.86 25.73 -29.28
CA PRO A 316 -33.44 26.97 -29.82
C PRO A 316 -34.79 26.78 -30.52
N GLN A 317 -35.04 25.59 -31.06
CA GLN A 317 -36.28 25.23 -31.76
C GLN A 317 -37.38 24.71 -30.81
N GLY A 318 -37.12 24.66 -29.50
CA GLY A 318 -38.06 24.15 -28.49
C GLY A 318 -37.69 22.76 -27.99
N VAL A 319 -38.69 22.05 -27.46
CA VAL A 319 -38.51 20.74 -26.82
C VAL A 319 -38.50 19.64 -27.88
N SER A 320 -37.54 18.71 -27.78
CA SER A 320 -37.47 17.52 -28.63
C SER A 320 -36.92 16.31 -27.86
N MET A 321 -37.29 15.10 -28.27
CA MET A 321 -36.76 13.86 -27.70
C MET A 321 -35.50 13.45 -28.45
N MET A 322 -34.40 13.22 -27.72
CA MET A 322 -33.12 12.82 -28.31
C MET A 322 -32.42 11.78 -27.44
N ASP A 323 -31.50 11.01 -28.04
CA ASP A 323 -30.50 10.28 -27.28
C ASP A 323 -29.47 11.29 -26.75
N ILE A 324 -29.22 11.29 -25.45
CA ILE A 324 -28.27 12.21 -24.81
C ILE A 324 -27.00 11.51 -24.30
N ASN A 325 -26.87 10.19 -24.51
CA ASN A 325 -25.68 9.44 -24.13
C ASN A 325 -24.44 9.98 -24.86
N GLY A 326 -23.36 10.18 -24.11
CA GLY A 326 -22.11 10.74 -24.62
C GLY A 326 -22.21 12.18 -25.12
N MET A 327 -23.27 12.89 -24.72
CA MET A 327 -23.49 14.30 -25.03
C MET A 327 -23.77 15.14 -23.78
N ALA A 328 -24.67 14.65 -22.91
CA ALA A 328 -25.16 15.39 -21.74
C ALA A 328 -25.61 14.48 -20.57
N CYS A 329 -25.07 13.25 -20.48
CA CYS A 329 -25.49 12.26 -19.49
C CYS A 329 -24.53 12.23 -18.29
N GLY A 330 -24.66 13.20 -17.38
CA GLY A 330 -23.94 13.19 -16.09
C GLY A 330 -24.59 12.28 -15.04
N ILE A 331 -23.99 12.18 -13.85
CA ILE A 331 -24.48 11.28 -12.78
C ILE A 331 -25.96 11.51 -12.41
N GLU A 332 -26.49 12.74 -12.57
CA GLU A 332 -27.89 13.05 -12.28
C GLU A 332 -28.88 12.19 -13.08
N MET A 333 -28.48 11.77 -14.29
CA MET A 333 -29.32 10.96 -15.16
C MET A 333 -29.53 9.52 -14.67
N TYR A 334 -28.76 9.09 -13.67
CA TYR A 334 -28.80 7.75 -13.09
C TYR A 334 -29.66 7.68 -11.82
N LEU A 335 -30.13 8.83 -11.30
CA LEU A 335 -30.76 8.94 -9.98
C LEU A 335 -32.27 8.66 -9.95
N GLY A 336 -32.82 8.19 -11.07
CA GLY A 336 -34.23 7.83 -11.20
C GLY A 336 -35.14 8.95 -11.73
N ALA A 337 -36.23 8.55 -12.37
CA ALA A 337 -37.17 9.46 -13.03
C ALA A 337 -37.85 10.44 -12.06
N GLU A 338 -38.11 9.99 -10.83
CA GLU A 338 -38.72 10.82 -9.78
C GLU A 338 -37.81 12.01 -9.41
N ALA A 339 -36.53 11.76 -9.18
CA ALA A 339 -35.56 12.81 -8.88
C ALA A 339 -35.40 13.80 -10.06
N LEU A 340 -35.53 13.31 -11.29
CA LEU A 340 -35.42 14.09 -12.53
C LEU A 340 -36.71 14.85 -12.91
N SER A 341 -37.82 14.58 -12.22
CA SER A 341 -39.10 15.23 -12.50
C SER A 341 -39.24 16.56 -11.78
N ASN A 342 -40.03 17.47 -12.37
CA ASN A 342 -40.48 18.69 -11.72
C ASN A 342 -41.73 18.43 -10.87
N SER A 343 -42.27 19.47 -10.23
CA SER A 343 -43.49 19.39 -9.39
C SER A 343 -44.76 18.97 -10.15
N GLU A 344 -44.75 19.03 -11.49
CA GLU A 344 -45.85 18.56 -12.34
C GLU A 344 -45.67 17.09 -12.79
N GLY A 345 -44.63 16.40 -12.31
CA GLY A 345 -44.30 15.04 -12.73
C GLY A 345 -43.70 14.93 -14.13
N LYS A 346 -43.30 16.06 -14.74
CA LYS A 346 -42.63 16.07 -16.05
C LYS A 346 -41.11 16.05 -15.87
N LEU A 347 -40.43 15.24 -16.69
CA LEU A 347 -38.97 15.22 -16.72
C LEU A 347 -38.40 16.59 -17.08
N ARG A 348 -37.38 17.02 -16.34
CA ARG A 348 -36.62 18.24 -16.61
C ARG A 348 -35.80 18.03 -17.89
N PRO A 349 -35.98 18.86 -18.94
CA PRO A 349 -35.24 18.65 -20.17
C PRO A 349 -33.75 18.94 -19.98
N VAL A 350 -32.91 18.24 -20.74
CA VAL A 350 -31.52 18.67 -20.93
C VAL A 350 -31.50 19.95 -21.77
N ARG A 351 -30.86 21.00 -21.28
CA ARG A 351 -30.66 22.23 -22.05
C ARG A 351 -29.35 22.17 -22.81
N TRP A 352 -29.41 22.33 -24.13
CA TRP A 352 -28.21 22.44 -24.97
C TRP A 352 -27.55 23.80 -24.76
N THR A 353 -26.24 23.82 -24.54
CA THR A 353 -25.47 25.04 -24.24
C THR A 353 -24.37 25.34 -25.26
N GLY A 354 -23.90 24.33 -25.99
CA GLY A 354 -22.84 24.55 -26.98
C GLY A 354 -22.56 23.32 -27.85
N TYR A 355 -21.68 23.51 -28.83
CA TYR A 355 -21.21 22.46 -29.73
C TYR A 355 -19.70 22.28 -29.59
N HIS A 356 -19.26 21.06 -29.29
CA HIS A 356 -17.85 20.72 -29.15
C HIS A 356 -17.26 20.28 -30.49
N GLN A 357 -16.60 21.21 -31.18
CA GLN A 357 -16.13 21.02 -32.56
C GLN A 357 -15.25 19.77 -32.75
N LYS A 358 -14.29 19.51 -31.84
CA LYS A 358 -13.36 18.37 -31.97
C LYS A 358 -14.05 17.02 -31.87
N LEU A 359 -15.14 16.93 -31.12
CA LEU A 359 -15.88 15.67 -30.92
C LEU A 359 -17.10 15.58 -31.85
N GLY A 360 -17.44 16.66 -32.55
CA GLY A 360 -18.56 16.70 -33.48
C GLY A 360 -19.94 16.57 -32.80
N ARG A 361 -20.08 16.94 -31.52
CA ARG A 361 -21.28 16.70 -30.71
C ARG A 361 -21.73 17.96 -29.95
N TYR A 362 -23.03 18.01 -29.63
CA TYR A 362 -23.58 19.03 -28.74
C TYR A 362 -23.35 18.65 -27.28
N GLN A 363 -23.21 19.66 -26.44
CA GLN A 363 -23.11 19.53 -24.99
C GLN A 363 -24.25 20.29 -24.30
N GLY A 364 -24.69 19.75 -23.18
CA GLY A 364 -25.78 20.28 -22.38
C GLY A 364 -25.80 19.65 -21.00
N ALA A 365 -26.73 20.09 -20.17
CA ALA A 365 -26.96 19.52 -18.86
C ALA A 365 -28.43 19.65 -18.46
N VAL A 366 -28.86 18.79 -17.54
CA VAL A 366 -30.13 18.99 -16.83
C VAL A 366 -30.02 20.18 -15.88
N GLU A 367 -31.10 20.95 -15.74
CA GLU A 367 -31.18 22.02 -14.75
C GLU A 367 -31.44 21.48 -13.34
N ASP A 368 -31.17 22.28 -12.30
CA ASP A 368 -31.42 21.91 -10.89
C ASP A 368 -30.68 20.63 -10.44
N LYS A 369 -29.41 20.46 -10.85
CA LYS A 369 -28.57 19.31 -10.43
C LYS A 369 -28.56 19.09 -8.91
N ASP A 370 -28.41 20.16 -8.14
CA ASP A 370 -28.44 20.09 -6.67
C ASP A 370 -29.79 19.62 -6.13
N GLY A 371 -30.90 20.05 -6.73
CA GLY A 371 -32.22 19.59 -6.35
C GLY A 371 -32.48 18.14 -6.73
N ILE A 372 -31.99 17.71 -7.89
CA ILE A 372 -32.04 16.31 -8.32
C ILE A 372 -31.28 15.43 -7.33
N ALA A 373 -30.04 15.78 -7.00
CA ALA A 373 -29.23 15.06 -6.03
C ALA A 373 -29.88 15.00 -4.63
N ARG A 374 -30.51 16.10 -4.19
CA ARG A 374 -31.21 16.13 -2.89
C ARG A 374 -32.41 15.19 -2.84
N ARG A 375 -33.30 15.25 -3.84
CA ARG A 375 -34.48 14.36 -3.94
C ARG A 375 -34.07 12.89 -3.98
N PHE A 376 -33.01 12.59 -4.73
CA PHE A 376 -32.41 11.27 -4.75
C PHE A 376 -31.95 10.81 -3.36
N LEU A 377 -31.15 11.61 -2.66
CA LEU A 377 -30.63 11.24 -1.34
C LEU A 377 -31.74 11.06 -0.30
N GLU A 378 -32.78 11.92 -0.34
CA GLU A 378 -33.97 11.78 0.49
C GLU A 378 -34.66 10.43 0.23
N ARG A 379 -34.97 10.13 -1.04
CA ARG A 379 -35.63 8.87 -1.42
C ARG A 379 -34.78 7.64 -1.13
N LEU A 380 -33.46 7.71 -1.31
CA LEU A 380 -32.52 6.63 -1.00
C LEU A 380 -32.50 6.33 0.50
N GLY A 381 -32.61 7.36 1.35
CA GLY A 381 -32.67 7.20 2.81
C GLY A 381 -33.95 6.54 3.31
N GLU A 382 -35.00 6.47 2.49
CA GLU A 382 -36.26 5.79 2.80
C GLU A 382 -36.23 4.28 2.47
N CYS A 383 -35.24 3.81 1.70
CA CYS A 383 -35.12 2.40 1.36
C CYS A 383 -34.76 1.57 2.59
N ALA A 384 -35.49 0.48 2.85
CA ALA A 384 -35.29 -0.38 4.01
C ALA A 384 -34.03 -1.27 3.91
N GLY A 385 -33.45 -1.41 2.72
CA GLY A 385 -32.22 -2.17 2.52
C GLY A 385 -31.76 -2.23 1.06
N SER A 386 -30.66 -2.94 0.82
CA SER A 386 -29.99 -3.02 -0.49
C SER A 386 -30.87 -3.56 -1.61
N ALA A 387 -31.75 -4.52 -1.34
CA ALA A 387 -32.68 -5.04 -2.36
C ALA A 387 -33.64 -3.95 -2.85
N GLU A 388 -34.29 -3.24 -1.92
CA GLU A 388 -35.21 -2.14 -2.26
C GLU A 388 -34.47 -0.97 -2.91
N ALA A 389 -33.27 -0.63 -2.45
CA ALA A 389 -32.47 0.43 -3.08
C ALA A 389 -32.13 0.10 -4.54
N ARG A 390 -31.83 -1.17 -4.85
CA ARG A 390 -31.60 -1.63 -6.23
C ARG A 390 -32.85 -1.60 -7.09
N GLU A 391 -34.01 -1.91 -6.53
CA GLU A 391 -35.30 -1.82 -7.22
C GLU A 391 -35.74 -0.37 -7.47
N CYS A 392 -35.50 0.52 -6.51
CA CYS A 392 -35.81 1.95 -6.65
C CYS A 392 -34.86 2.65 -7.63
N PHE A 393 -33.59 2.24 -7.68
CA PHE A 393 -32.55 2.89 -8.49
C PHE A 393 -31.80 1.88 -9.38
N PRO A 394 -32.49 1.17 -10.31
CA PRO A 394 -31.90 0.09 -11.09
C PRO A 394 -30.80 0.59 -12.03
N VAL A 395 -30.93 1.81 -12.56
CA VAL A 395 -29.91 2.43 -13.42
C VAL A 395 -28.66 2.80 -12.62
N LEU A 396 -28.80 3.28 -11.38
CA LEU A 396 -27.65 3.55 -10.52
C LEU A 396 -26.99 2.24 -10.05
N ALA A 397 -27.76 1.18 -9.86
CA ALA A 397 -27.23 -0.13 -9.51
C ALA A 397 -26.30 -0.67 -10.60
N THR A 398 -26.59 -0.45 -11.89
CA THR A 398 -25.66 -0.85 -12.96
C THR A 398 -24.37 -0.04 -12.96
N VAL A 399 -24.38 1.22 -12.51
CA VAL A 399 -23.16 2.02 -12.30
C VAL A 399 -22.32 1.40 -11.19
N VAL A 400 -22.93 1.08 -10.04
CA VAL A 400 -22.24 0.43 -8.91
C VAL A 400 -21.63 -0.91 -9.34
N ASP A 401 -22.38 -1.73 -10.07
CA ASP A 401 -21.89 -3.01 -10.59
C ASP A 401 -20.74 -2.84 -11.59
N ALA A 402 -20.83 -1.85 -12.48
CA ALA A 402 -19.79 -1.54 -13.46
C ALA A 402 -18.48 -1.07 -12.81
N ILE A 403 -18.58 -0.29 -11.72
CA ILE A 403 -17.43 0.09 -10.89
C ILE A 403 -16.86 -1.16 -10.20
N GLY A 404 -17.74 -1.98 -9.61
CA GLY A 404 -17.39 -3.24 -8.95
C GLY A 404 -16.61 -4.22 -9.83
N ALA A 405 -16.88 -4.21 -11.13
CA ALA A 405 -16.28 -5.13 -12.09
C ALA A 405 -14.90 -4.69 -12.62
N GLN A 406 -14.44 -3.46 -12.36
CA GLN A 406 -13.23 -2.88 -13.01
C GLN A 406 -11.94 -3.69 -12.79
N PHE A 407 -11.86 -4.47 -11.70
CA PHE A 407 -10.72 -5.33 -11.39
C PHE A 407 -11.04 -6.83 -11.40
N ALA A 408 -12.28 -7.23 -11.73
CA ALA A 408 -12.74 -8.62 -11.64
C ALA A 408 -12.10 -9.57 -12.68
N GLY A 409 -11.57 -9.04 -13.80
CA GLY A 409 -10.96 -9.83 -14.89
C GLY A 409 -9.43 -9.86 -14.90
N THR A 410 -8.77 -9.42 -13.82
CA THR A 410 -7.31 -9.34 -13.78
C THR A 410 -6.75 -10.64 -13.23
N GLU A 411 -6.18 -11.50 -14.09
CA GLU A 411 -5.24 -12.50 -13.60
C GLU A 411 -4.05 -11.73 -12.97
N PRO A 412 -3.72 -11.96 -11.69
CA PRO A 412 -2.48 -11.45 -11.17
C PRO A 412 -1.36 -12.01 -12.03
N ARG A 413 -0.52 -11.15 -12.63
CA ARG A 413 0.81 -11.57 -13.07
C ARG A 413 1.66 -11.82 -11.83
N MET A 414 1.26 -12.78 -11.00
CA MET A 414 2.14 -13.39 -10.04
C MET A 414 3.08 -14.28 -10.86
N LYS A 415 4.35 -13.89 -10.95
CA LYS A 415 5.36 -14.93 -10.85
C LYS A 415 5.19 -15.51 -9.46
N SER A 416 4.71 -16.74 -9.37
CA SER A 416 4.60 -17.43 -8.09
C SER A 416 5.97 -17.38 -7.40
N PRO A 417 6.07 -16.87 -6.17
CA PRO A 417 7.20 -17.22 -5.33
C PRO A 417 6.96 -18.69 -4.93
N ARG A 418 7.64 -19.61 -5.62
CA ARG A 418 7.75 -21.07 -5.38
C ARG A 418 7.09 -21.96 -6.45
N GLU A 419 7.81 -22.17 -7.55
CA GLU A 419 7.78 -23.44 -8.32
C GLU A 419 9.15 -24.16 -8.29
N ASN A 420 10.08 -23.76 -7.40
CA ASN A 420 11.38 -24.44 -7.23
C ASN A 420 11.41 -25.44 -6.05
N LEU A 421 10.24 -25.91 -5.58
CA LEU A 421 10.14 -27.01 -4.62
C LEU A 421 9.34 -28.17 -5.23
N SER A 422 9.81 -28.67 -6.37
CA SER A 422 9.54 -30.04 -6.80
C SER A 422 10.71 -30.53 -7.65
N ASP A 423 11.21 -31.69 -7.25
CA ASP A 423 12.18 -32.57 -7.89
C ASP A 423 13.68 -32.26 -7.69
N GLY A 424 14.23 -32.85 -6.62
CA GLY A 424 15.66 -32.95 -6.33
C GLY A 424 15.96 -33.48 -4.93
#